data_AF-A0A067TK00-F1
#
_entry.id   AF-A0A067TK00-F1
#
_cell.length_a   1.000
_cell.length_b   1.000
_cell.length_c   1.000
_cell.angle_alpha   90.00
_cell.angle_beta   90.00
_cell.angle_gamma   90.00
#
_symmetry.space_group_name_H-M   'P 1'
#
loop_
_entity.id
_entity.type
_entity.pdbx_description
1 polymer ?
#
loop_
_entity_poly.entity_id
_entity_poly.type
_entity_poly.pdbx_seq_one_letter_code
_entity_poly.pdbx_strand_id
1 'polypeptide(L)'
;MPVIRTTKTFRELRNQAEDDFKIHHPAVALVYHGGAAVDFIGIRIECSKAGKEFVSNIAFGRDPEGELYYNDIKALSGLGKYEIQFQVGQVLQIVIRNPNQGIVATFVGPDPASAIGWLTFDADHPEVPLVGNWGDYNAFDVASVISCNPGSTDVTVSLASLSKKVTFKLPRASVKGMNHMGTTTIKSIDDISNGTRSMVDFDADRVLFYPQVGSKVMTGYFIPAVQDKADLVALGQQAFISSGPNAVWQAA
;
A
#
# COMPACT_ATOMS: atom_id res chain seq x y z
N MET A 1 3.91 -18.27 -15.80
CA MET A 1 2.72 -17.43 -15.58
C MET A 1 2.84 -16.83 -14.20
N PRO A 2 2.93 -15.50 -14.08
CA PRO A 2 3.30 -14.89 -12.83
C PRO A 2 2.09 -14.48 -11.96
N VAL A 3 0.86 -14.55 -12.50
CA VAL A 3 -0.42 -14.39 -11.77
C VAL A 3 -1.31 -15.60 -12.04
N ILE A 4 -1.78 -16.27 -10.99
CA ILE A 4 -2.42 -17.58 -11.07
C ILE A 4 -3.68 -17.61 -10.19
N ARG A 5 -4.79 -18.14 -10.72
CA ARG A 5 -5.97 -18.45 -9.91
C ARG A 5 -5.72 -19.73 -9.11
N THR A 6 -6.00 -19.72 -7.81
CA THR A 6 -5.93 -20.89 -6.95
C THR A 6 -7.32 -21.37 -6.54
N THR A 7 -7.44 -22.66 -6.27
CA THR A 7 -8.63 -23.27 -5.64
C THR A 7 -8.46 -23.46 -4.14
N LYS A 8 -7.27 -23.16 -3.60
CA LYS A 8 -6.96 -23.29 -2.17
C LYS A 8 -7.53 -22.09 -1.41
N THR A 9 -8.12 -22.38 -0.26
CA THR A 9 -8.60 -21.40 0.69
C THR A 9 -7.46 -20.68 1.41
N PHE A 10 -7.78 -19.56 2.08
CA PHE A 10 -6.84 -18.86 2.97
C PHE A 10 -6.21 -19.80 4.00
N ARG A 11 -7.00 -20.67 4.63
CA ARG A 11 -6.52 -21.59 5.67
C ARG A 11 -5.53 -22.61 5.10
N GLU A 12 -5.79 -23.16 3.91
CA GLU A 12 -4.88 -24.14 3.30
C GLU A 12 -3.53 -23.51 2.93
N LEU A 13 -3.54 -22.30 2.35
CA LEU A 13 -2.30 -21.59 2.00
C LEU A 13 -1.53 -21.11 3.23
N ARG A 14 -2.23 -20.68 4.27
CA ARG A 14 -1.64 -20.35 5.57
C ARG A 14 -0.94 -21.57 6.17
N ASN A 15 -1.63 -22.70 6.30
CA ASN A 15 -1.05 -23.91 6.87
C ASN A 15 0.17 -24.37 6.06
N GLN A 16 0.09 -24.32 4.73
CA GLN A 16 1.23 -24.63 3.88
C GLN A 16 2.42 -23.70 4.15
N ALA A 17 2.19 -22.40 4.33
CA ALA A 17 3.27 -21.46 4.66
C ALA A 17 3.85 -21.70 6.07
N GLU A 18 3.03 -22.11 7.04
CA GLU A 18 3.48 -22.49 8.38
C GLU A 18 4.31 -23.78 8.36
N ASP A 19 4.04 -24.72 7.45
CA ASP A 19 4.84 -25.93 7.25
C ASP A 19 6.18 -25.63 6.54
N ASP A 20 6.17 -24.73 5.55
CA ASP A 20 7.32 -24.41 4.69
C ASP A 20 8.32 -23.43 5.34
N PHE A 21 7.88 -22.63 6.33
CA PHE A 21 8.66 -21.54 6.92
C PHE A 21 8.61 -21.50 8.44
N LYS A 22 9.75 -21.15 9.05
CA LYS A 22 9.93 -21.14 10.51
C LYS A 22 9.54 -19.82 11.17
N ILE A 23 9.52 -18.72 10.43
CA ILE A 23 9.30 -17.37 10.96
C ILE A 23 8.14 -16.75 10.20
N HIS A 24 7.21 -16.14 10.93
CA HIS A 24 6.15 -15.34 10.34
C HIS A 24 5.81 -14.12 11.19
N HIS A 25 5.47 -13.03 10.53
CA HIS A 25 5.09 -11.76 11.14
C HIS A 25 3.93 -11.11 10.40
N PRO A 26 3.07 -10.34 11.10
CA PRO A 26 2.06 -9.51 10.45
C PRO A 26 2.69 -8.61 9.39
N ALA A 27 2.03 -8.52 8.24
CA ALA A 27 2.46 -7.74 7.09
C ALA A 27 1.25 -7.25 6.29
N VAL A 28 1.49 -6.29 5.41
CA VAL A 28 0.50 -5.81 4.43
C VAL A 28 1.08 -5.99 3.03
N ALA A 29 0.24 -6.36 2.06
CA ALA A 29 0.66 -6.55 0.67
C ALA A 29 -0.21 -5.73 -0.30
N LEU A 30 0.26 -4.53 -0.63
CA LEU A 30 -0.38 -3.66 -1.59
C LEU A 30 -0.18 -4.21 -3.00
N VAL A 31 -1.28 -4.46 -3.72
CA VAL A 31 -1.25 -4.89 -5.12
C VAL A 31 -1.81 -3.77 -5.98
N TYR A 32 -1.04 -3.35 -6.99
CA TYR A 32 -1.37 -2.20 -7.81
C TYR A 32 -1.48 -2.57 -9.29
N HIS A 33 -2.45 -1.94 -9.95
CA HIS A 33 -2.64 -1.97 -11.40
C HIS A 33 -2.47 -0.55 -11.97
N GLY A 34 -1.38 -0.29 -12.69
CA GLY A 34 -1.22 0.98 -13.41
C GLY A 34 0.18 1.31 -13.94
N GLY A 35 0.22 2.20 -14.94
CA GLY A 35 1.41 2.60 -15.72
C GLY A 35 1.06 2.90 -17.17
N ALA A 36 1.96 3.47 -17.98
CA ALA A 36 1.69 3.72 -19.40
C ALA A 36 1.91 2.46 -20.28
N ALA A 37 0.94 2.24 -21.19
CA ALA A 37 0.89 1.42 -22.41
C ALA A 37 1.22 -0.10 -22.40
N VAL A 38 1.71 -0.68 -21.31
CA VAL A 38 1.81 -2.16 -21.15
C VAL A 38 1.56 -2.51 -19.69
N ASP A 39 0.39 -3.08 -19.42
CA ASP A 39 -0.19 -3.35 -18.10
C ASP A 39 0.82 -3.91 -17.09
N PHE A 40 1.16 -3.13 -16.05
CA PHE A 40 2.14 -3.54 -15.05
C PHE A 40 1.48 -3.72 -13.68
N ILE A 41 1.52 -4.96 -13.19
CA ILE A 41 1.14 -5.34 -11.83
C ILE A 41 2.31 -5.05 -10.89
N GLY A 42 2.14 -4.09 -9.99
CA GLY A 42 3.09 -3.79 -8.92
C GLY A 42 2.67 -4.45 -7.62
N ILE A 43 3.65 -4.80 -6.78
CA ILE A 43 3.40 -5.11 -5.37
C ILE A 43 4.31 -4.31 -4.45
N ARG A 44 3.80 -4.02 -3.26
CA ARG A 44 4.58 -3.63 -2.10
C ARG A 44 4.19 -4.47 -0.90
N ILE A 45 5.15 -5.16 -0.30
CA ILE A 45 4.95 -5.87 0.98
C ILE A 45 5.66 -5.10 2.07
N GLU A 46 4.97 -4.82 3.16
CA GLU A 46 5.49 -4.10 4.31
C GLU A 46 5.40 -5.00 5.55
N CYS A 47 6.54 -5.26 6.20
CA CYS A 47 6.59 -6.06 7.42
C CYS A 47 7.42 -5.34 8.50
N SER A 48 6.75 -4.52 9.29
CA SER A 48 7.38 -3.65 10.30
C SER A 48 8.18 -4.44 11.33
N LYS A 49 7.68 -5.61 11.77
CA LYS A 49 8.36 -6.45 12.77
C LYS A 49 9.64 -7.10 12.24
N ALA A 50 9.68 -7.41 10.94
CA ALA A 50 10.89 -7.88 10.27
C ALA A 50 11.84 -6.74 9.90
N GLY A 51 11.36 -5.48 9.91
CA GLY A 51 12.10 -4.33 9.39
C GLY A 51 12.35 -4.43 7.89
N LYS A 52 11.45 -5.06 7.13
CA LYS A 52 11.63 -5.33 5.70
C LYS A 52 10.46 -4.89 4.84
N GLU A 53 10.78 -4.40 3.65
CA GLU A 53 9.82 -4.14 2.58
C GLU A 53 10.25 -4.80 1.27
N PHE A 54 9.30 -5.29 0.47
CA PHE A 54 9.54 -5.74 -0.90
C PHE A 54 8.81 -4.83 -1.87
N VAL A 55 9.52 -4.24 -2.84
CA VAL A 55 8.95 -3.26 -3.77
C VAL A 55 9.24 -3.65 -5.22
N SER A 56 8.20 -3.92 -5.99
CA SER A 56 8.27 -4.18 -7.43
C SER A 56 8.16 -2.91 -8.28
N ASN A 57 7.02 -2.23 -8.16
CA ASN A 57 6.69 -1.00 -8.88
C ASN A 57 5.76 -0.11 -8.04
N ILE A 58 5.09 0.86 -8.66
CA ILE A 58 4.21 1.88 -8.05
C ILE A 58 3.46 1.32 -6.84
N ALA A 59 3.58 2.04 -5.73
CA ALA A 59 3.42 1.52 -4.38
C ALA A 59 1.98 1.49 -3.86
N PHE A 60 0.95 1.67 -4.70
CA PHE A 60 -0.31 2.17 -4.17
C PHE A 60 -1.56 1.53 -4.78
N GLY A 61 -1.91 0.38 -4.22
CA GLY A 61 -3.25 -0.16 -4.33
C GLY A 61 -3.68 -0.68 -2.97
N ARG A 62 -4.96 -1.04 -2.88
CA ARG A 62 -5.50 -1.72 -1.71
C ARG A 62 -4.86 -3.11 -1.56
N ASP A 63 -5.05 -3.69 -0.37
CA ASP A 63 -5.07 -5.15 -0.11
C ASP A 63 -3.88 -5.72 0.65
N PRO A 64 -4.04 -6.97 1.10
CA PRO A 64 -4.71 -7.33 2.33
C PRO A 64 -3.73 -7.34 3.51
N GLU A 65 -4.24 -7.20 4.72
CA GLU A 65 -3.47 -7.58 5.91
C GLU A 65 -3.26 -9.09 5.90
N GLY A 66 -2.09 -9.54 6.31
CA GLY A 66 -1.75 -10.94 6.32
C GLY A 66 -0.48 -11.21 7.10
N GLU A 67 0.20 -12.29 6.75
CA GLU A 67 1.46 -12.67 7.37
C GLU A 67 2.53 -12.88 6.30
N LEU A 68 3.73 -12.38 6.57
CA LEU A 68 4.94 -12.65 5.80
C LEU A 68 5.70 -13.79 6.46
N TYR A 69 5.91 -14.87 5.71
CA TYR A 69 6.59 -16.10 6.09
C TYR A 69 7.98 -16.15 5.46
N TYR A 70 9.01 -16.52 6.24
CA TYR A 70 10.39 -16.65 5.78
C TYR A 70 11.22 -17.54 6.73
N ASN A 71 12.43 -17.94 6.31
CA ASN A 71 13.34 -18.79 7.10
C ASN A 71 14.59 -18.06 7.61
N ASP A 72 15.11 -17.12 6.83
CA ASP A 72 16.28 -16.31 7.18
C ASP A 72 16.06 -14.88 6.73
N ILE A 73 16.13 -13.93 7.67
CA ILE A 73 15.97 -12.50 7.39
C ILE A 73 17.03 -11.98 6.40
N LYS A 74 18.22 -12.60 6.33
CA LYS A 74 19.29 -12.20 5.40
C LYS A 74 18.95 -12.56 3.96
N ALA A 75 18.10 -13.57 3.74
CA ALA A 75 17.62 -13.92 2.41
C ALA A 75 16.60 -12.89 1.86
N LEU A 76 16.04 -12.04 2.73
CA LEU A 76 15.20 -10.91 2.35
C LEU A 76 16.06 -9.71 1.96
N SER A 77 16.86 -9.88 0.91
CA SER A 77 17.76 -8.85 0.37
C SER A 77 17.86 -8.92 -1.15
N GLY A 78 18.00 -7.73 -1.77
CA GLY A 78 18.22 -7.59 -3.20
C GLY A 78 17.01 -8.00 -4.07
N LEU A 79 17.30 -8.38 -5.31
CA LEU A 79 16.31 -8.68 -6.34
C LEU A 79 15.59 -10.00 -6.06
N GLY A 80 14.26 -9.98 -6.14
CA GLY A 80 13.39 -11.15 -6.12
C GLY A 80 12.44 -11.18 -7.31
N LYS A 81 12.16 -12.38 -7.80
CA LYS A 81 11.01 -12.64 -8.70
C LYS A 81 9.81 -13.02 -7.83
N TYR A 82 8.62 -12.62 -8.21
CA TYR A 82 7.42 -13.00 -7.47
C TYR A 82 6.33 -13.60 -8.35
N GLU A 83 5.51 -14.42 -7.72
CA GLU A 83 4.31 -15.03 -8.29
C GLU A 83 3.13 -14.66 -7.39
N ILE A 84 2.01 -14.26 -7.98
CA ILE A 84 0.76 -13.98 -7.27
C ILE A 84 -0.18 -15.16 -7.46
N GLN A 85 -0.70 -15.70 -6.37
CA GLN A 85 -1.77 -16.69 -6.37
C GLN A 85 -2.98 -16.10 -5.65
N PHE A 86 -4.16 -16.21 -6.23
CA PHE A 86 -5.34 -15.60 -5.64
C PHE A 86 -6.63 -16.37 -5.91
N GLN A 87 -7.58 -16.19 -4.99
CA GLN A 87 -8.97 -16.55 -5.17
C GLN A 87 -9.81 -15.36 -4.68
N VAL A 88 -10.56 -14.76 -5.62
CA VAL A 88 -11.39 -13.57 -5.36
C VAL A 88 -12.34 -13.82 -4.20
N GLY A 89 -12.39 -12.92 -3.23
CA GLY A 89 -13.25 -13.06 -2.06
C GLY A 89 -12.71 -14.03 -0.99
N GLN A 90 -11.48 -14.55 -1.15
CA GLN A 90 -10.91 -15.57 -0.28
C GLN A 90 -9.48 -15.25 0.15
N VAL A 91 -8.52 -15.24 -0.79
CA VAL A 91 -7.09 -15.21 -0.44
C VAL A 91 -6.23 -14.55 -1.51
N LEU A 92 -5.19 -13.88 -1.04
CA LEU A 92 -4.00 -13.50 -1.78
C LEU A 92 -2.78 -14.24 -1.19
N GLN A 93 -1.98 -14.84 -2.05
CA GLN A 93 -0.64 -15.30 -1.72
C GLN A 93 0.35 -14.69 -2.71
N ILE A 94 1.51 -14.26 -2.19
CA ILE A 94 2.63 -13.80 -2.99
C ILE A 94 3.84 -14.65 -2.62
N VAL A 95 4.38 -15.39 -3.59
CA VAL A 95 5.57 -16.22 -3.42
C VAL A 95 6.77 -15.47 -4.00
N ILE A 96 7.81 -15.25 -3.20
CA ILE A 96 9.01 -14.51 -3.61
C ILE A 96 10.20 -15.47 -3.71
N ARG A 97 10.83 -15.48 -4.88
CA ARG A 97 12.00 -16.27 -5.21
C ARG A 97 13.22 -15.38 -5.38
N ASN A 98 14.30 -15.72 -4.67
CA ASN A 98 15.62 -15.21 -4.97
C ASN A 98 16.24 -16.08 -6.08
N PRO A 99 16.79 -15.49 -7.17
CA PRO A 99 17.38 -16.24 -8.27
C PRO A 99 18.44 -17.28 -7.86
N ASN A 100 19.12 -17.06 -6.73
CA ASN A 100 20.21 -17.91 -6.26
C ASN A 100 19.83 -18.84 -5.11
N GLN A 101 18.66 -18.65 -4.48
CA GLN A 101 18.29 -19.36 -3.24
C GLN A 101 16.92 -20.05 -3.30
N GLY A 102 16.19 -19.95 -4.42
CA GLY A 102 14.84 -20.51 -4.53
C GLY A 102 13.81 -19.63 -3.83
N ILE A 103 12.77 -20.23 -3.24
CA ILE A 103 11.73 -19.48 -2.50
C ILE A 103 12.35 -18.97 -1.20
N VAL A 104 12.29 -17.66 -0.99
CA VAL A 104 12.84 -17.00 0.21
C VAL A 104 11.77 -16.47 1.15
N ALA A 105 10.59 -16.16 0.63
CA ALA A 105 9.46 -15.70 1.42
C ALA A 105 8.13 -15.97 0.73
N THR A 106 7.08 -16.02 1.54
CA THR A 106 5.70 -16.06 1.08
C THR A 106 4.87 -15.10 1.92
N PHE A 107 4.07 -14.25 1.30
CA PHE A 107 3.00 -13.53 1.97
C PHE A 107 1.67 -14.26 1.77
N VAL A 108 0.84 -14.33 2.81
CA VAL A 108 -0.53 -14.87 2.73
C VAL A 108 -1.48 -13.96 3.49
N GLY A 109 -2.55 -13.48 2.83
CA GLY A 109 -3.58 -12.63 3.44
C GLY A 109 -4.98 -12.94 2.90
N PRO A 110 -6.04 -12.84 3.72
CA PRO A 110 -7.41 -13.00 3.24
C PRO A 110 -7.86 -11.80 2.40
N ASP A 111 -8.63 -12.05 1.34
CA ASP A 111 -9.27 -10.99 0.52
C ASP A 111 -10.80 -11.10 0.54
N PRO A 112 -11.47 -10.89 1.69
CA PRO A 112 -12.93 -11.02 1.77
C PRO A 112 -13.67 -9.91 1.02
N ALA A 113 -12.99 -8.78 0.77
CA ALA A 113 -13.56 -7.63 0.07
C ALA A 113 -13.47 -7.74 -1.46
N SER A 114 -12.86 -8.82 -1.98
CA SER A 114 -12.64 -9.01 -3.42
C SER A 114 -11.85 -7.86 -4.05
N ALA A 115 -10.98 -7.24 -3.27
CA ALA A 115 -10.37 -5.98 -3.64
C ALA A 115 -9.25 -6.18 -4.67
N ILE A 116 -8.70 -7.40 -4.75
CA ILE A 116 -7.84 -7.86 -5.85
C ILE A 116 -8.63 -8.54 -6.98
N GLY A 117 -9.96 -8.38 -7.04
CA GLY A 117 -10.82 -9.03 -8.05
C GLY A 117 -10.41 -8.75 -9.50
N TRP A 118 -9.80 -7.57 -9.72
CA TRP A 118 -9.26 -7.15 -11.02
C TRP A 118 -8.09 -8.03 -11.51
N LEU A 119 -7.35 -8.71 -10.64
CA LEU A 119 -6.30 -9.67 -11.05
C LEU A 119 -6.86 -10.80 -11.93
N THR A 120 -8.17 -11.01 -11.93
CA THR A 120 -8.85 -11.95 -12.83
C THR A 120 -8.61 -11.63 -14.30
N PHE A 121 -8.39 -10.37 -14.66
CA PHE A 121 -8.11 -9.93 -16.04
C PHE A 121 -6.66 -10.23 -16.47
N ASP A 122 -5.71 -10.21 -15.53
CA ASP A 122 -4.29 -10.45 -15.81
C ASP A 122 -3.84 -11.89 -15.56
N ALA A 123 -4.69 -12.69 -14.90
CA ALA A 123 -4.45 -14.12 -14.75
C ALA A 123 -4.18 -14.74 -16.14
N ASP A 124 -3.16 -15.59 -16.21
CA ASP A 124 -2.79 -16.32 -17.43
C ASP A 124 -2.03 -15.51 -18.51
N HIS A 125 -1.66 -14.24 -18.24
CA HIS A 125 -0.76 -13.45 -19.10
C HIS A 125 0.73 -13.67 -18.72
N PRO A 126 1.56 -14.31 -19.57
CA PRO A 126 2.90 -14.76 -19.19
C PRO A 126 4.01 -13.69 -19.33
N GLU A 127 3.72 -12.52 -19.91
CA GLU A 127 4.76 -11.63 -20.44
C GLU A 127 5.23 -10.53 -19.49
N VAL A 128 4.60 -10.36 -18.32
CA VAL A 128 4.99 -9.28 -17.38
C VAL A 128 6.05 -9.80 -16.39
N PRO A 129 7.30 -9.30 -16.43
CA PRO A 129 8.31 -9.67 -15.44
C PRO A 129 7.93 -9.11 -14.07
N LEU A 130 7.38 -9.97 -13.21
CA LEU A 130 7.10 -9.68 -11.81
C LEU A 130 8.40 -9.77 -11.00
N VAL A 131 9.13 -8.66 -10.97
CA VAL A 131 10.39 -8.50 -10.22
C VAL A 131 10.30 -7.34 -9.25
N GLY A 132 10.91 -7.49 -8.07
CA GLY A 132 11.02 -6.41 -7.09
C GLY A 132 12.27 -6.55 -6.24
N ASN A 133 12.48 -5.60 -5.33
CA ASN A 133 13.64 -5.58 -4.47
C ASN A 133 13.23 -5.57 -3.01
N TRP A 134 13.92 -6.38 -2.20
CA TRP A 134 13.89 -6.26 -0.76
C TRP A 134 14.74 -5.08 -0.30
N GLY A 135 14.18 -4.27 0.59
CA GLY A 135 14.83 -3.17 1.29
C GLY A 135 14.47 -3.17 2.77
N ASP A 136 15.08 -2.24 3.51
CA ASP A 136 14.75 -2.02 4.92
C ASP A 136 13.47 -1.20 5.04
N TYR A 137 12.56 -1.65 5.91
CA TYR A 137 11.36 -0.91 6.26
C TYR A 137 11.65 0.00 7.45
N ASN A 138 11.77 1.30 7.16
CA ASN A 138 12.10 2.33 8.13
C ASN A 138 10.96 3.33 8.33
N ALA A 139 9.72 2.98 7.96
CA ALA A 139 8.59 3.86 8.15
C ALA A 139 8.13 3.85 9.62
N PHE A 140 7.58 4.97 10.05
CA PHE A 140 6.99 5.09 11.37
C PHE A 140 5.63 5.79 11.30
N ASP A 141 4.82 5.45 12.28
CA ASP A 141 3.41 5.85 12.36
C ASP A 141 3.22 7.03 13.30
N VAL A 142 2.42 7.98 12.86
CA VAL A 142 2.10 9.20 13.59
C VAL A 142 0.60 9.34 13.70
N ALA A 143 0.10 9.44 14.93
CA ALA A 143 -1.30 9.78 15.19
C ALA A 143 -1.62 11.14 14.55
N SER A 144 -2.69 11.19 13.77
CA SER A 144 -2.99 12.33 12.90
C SER A 144 -4.49 12.55 12.75
N VAL A 145 -4.85 13.74 12.29
CA VAL A 145 -6.25 14.14 12.04
C VAL A 145 -6.36 14.69 10.64
N ILE A 146 -7.27 14.13 9.84
CA ILE A 146 -7.65 14.71 8.56
C ILE A 146 -8.89 15.59 8.74
N SER A 147 -8.89 16.77 8.13
CA SER A 147 -9.98 17.72 8.22
C SER A 147 -10.23 18.48 6.91
N CYS A 148 -11.50 18.78 6.63
CA CYS A 148 -11.96 19.67 5.56
C CYS A 148 -13.36 20.20 5.93
N ASN A 149 -13.59 21.49 5.77
CA ASN A 149 -14.90 22.09 6.05
C ASN A 149 -15.91 21.77 4.94
N PRO A 150 -17.22 21.65 5.26
CA PRO A 150 -18.27 21.60 4.25
C PRO A 150 -18.17 22.80 3.29
N GLY A 151 -18.30 22.55 1.99
CA GLY A 151 -18.15 23.56 0.93
C GLY A 151 -16.71 23.94 0.59
N SER A 152 -15.71 23.45 1.33
CA SER A 152 -14.29 23.72 1.08
C SER A 152 -13.67 22.71 0.11
N THR A 153 -12.62 23.13 -0.58
CA THR A 153 -11.69 22.23 -1.29
C THR A 153 -10.42 21.98 -0.50
N ASP A 154 -10.13 22.78 0.52
CA ASP A 154 -8.90 22.71 1.29
C ASP A 154 -8.97 21.61 2.35
N VAL A 155 -8.11 20.61 2.20
CA VAL A 155 -7.94 19.49 3.13
C VAL A 155 -6.64 19.69 3.90
N THR A 156 -6.67 19.38 5.19
CA THR A 156 -5.49 19.38 6.07
C THR A 156 -5.37 18.03 6.77
N VAL A 157 -4.19 17.39 6.69
CA VAL A 157 -3.80 16.31 7.59
C VAL A 157 -2.81 16.88 8.59
N SER A 158 -3.15 16.82 9.88
CA SER A 158 -2.35 17.35 10.99
C SER A 158 -1.63 16.21 11.73
N LEU A 159 -0.32 16.32 11.87
CA LEU A 159 0.58 15.42 12.60
C LEU A 159 1.09 16.17 13.83
N ALA A 160 0.22 16.36 14.83
CA ALA A 160 0.44 17.27 15.96
C ALA A 160 1.73 16.97 16.75
N SER A 161 2.05 15.68 16.97
CA SER A 161 3.26 15.26 17.70
C SER A 161 4.56 15.65 17.01
N LEU A 162 4.53 15.90 15.69
CA LEU A 162 5.68 16.37 14.92
C LEU A 162 5.65 17.88 14.67
N SER A 163 4.61 18.59 15.14
CA SER A 163 4.35 19.99 14.75
C SER A 163 4.33 20.18 13.23
N LYS A 164 3.74 19.21 12.51
CA LYS A 164 3.65 19.18 11.04
C LYS A 164 2.22 19.07 10.57
N LYS A 165 1.94 19.62 9.39
CA LYS A 165 0.71 19.38 8.65
C LYS A 165 0.99 19.34 7.15
N VAL A 166 0.11 18.68 6.41
CA VAL A 166 0.07 18.73 4.96
C VAL A 166 -1.29 19.24 4.50
N THR A 167 -1.28 20.18 3.56
CA THR A 167 -2.50 20.76 2.99
C THR A 167 -2.57 20.54 1.50
N PHE A 168 -3.73 20.16 0.98
CA PHE A 168 -3.97 19.97 -0.45
C PHE A 168 -5.40 20.34 -0.82
N LYS A 169 -5.69 20.39 -2.13
CA LYS A 169 -7.02 20.73 -2.65
C LYS A 169 -7.70 19.52 -3.31
N LEU A 170 -8.98 19.32 -2.98
CA LEU A 170 -9.87 18.41 -3.69
C LEU A 170 -10.26 18.97 -5.07
N PRO A 171 -10.57 18.11 -6.07
CA PRO A 171 -11.06 18.56 -7.37
C PRO A 171 -12.42 19.28 -7.30
N ARG A 172 -13.24 18.97 -6.30
CA ARG A 172 -14.52 19.64 -6.04
C ARG A 172 -14.71 19.84 -4.54
N ALA A 173 -15.57 20.79 -4.18
CA ALA A 173 -15.88 21.09 -2.79
C ALA A 173 -16.48 19.86 -2.07
N SER A 174 -16.05 19.63 -0.83
CA SER A 174 -16.62 18.58 0.02
C SER A 174 -18.06 18.92 0.40
N VAL A 175 -18.99 17.99 0.22
CA VAL A 175 -20.42 18.22 0.50
C VAL A 175 -20.70 18.22 2.00
N LYS A 176 -20.06 17.33 2.76
CA LYS A 176 -20.32 17.11 4.19
C LYS A 176 -19.18 17.56 5.11
N GLY A 177 -18.02 17.95 4.56
CA GLY A 177 -16.80 18.10 5.34
C GLY A 177 -16.28 16.75 5.85
N MET A 178 -15.21 16.80 6.63
CA MET A 178 -14.50 15.63 7.19
C MET A 178 -13.71 16.07 8.41
N ASN A 179 -13.70 15.23 9.44
CA ASN A 179 -12.87 15.38 10.64
C ASN A 179 -12.67 13.98 11.26
N HIS A 180 -11.58 13.31 10.90
CA HIS A 180 -11.32 11.94 11.33
C HIS A 180 -9.91 11.78 11.89
N MET A 181 -9.83 11.09 13.02
CA MET A 181 -8.56 10.55 13.52
C MET A 181 -8.04 9.50 12.55
N GLY A 182 -6.74 9.29 12.55
CA GLY A 182 -6.10 8.24 11.78
C GLY A 182 -4.61 8.16 12.04
N THR A 183 -3.93 7.37 11.22
CA THR A 183 -2.50 7.17 11.28
C THR A 183 -1.87 7.64 9.99
N THR A 184 -0.88 8.52 10.10
CA THR A 184 -0.02 8.89 8.98
C THR A 184 1.29 8.11 9.10
N THR A 185 1.62 7.31 8.10
CA THR A 185 2.89 6.61 8.00
C THR A 185 3.82 7.42 7.10
N ILE A 186 5.03 7.72 7.58
CA ILE A 186 6.08 8.42 6.82
C ILE A 186 7.40 7.66 6.92
N LYS A 187 8.23 7.78 5.89
CA LYS A 187 9.55 7.12 5.86
C LYS A 187 10.59 7.90 6.67
N SER A 188 10.59 9.22 6.57
CA SER A 188 11.48 10.11 7.32
C SER A 188 10.80 11.44 7.60
N ILE A 189 11.17 12.08 8.72
CA ILE A 189 10.80 13.47 9.00
C ILE A 189 11.44 14.41 7.96
N ASP A 190 12.63 14.07 7.48
CA ASP A 190 13.37 14.88 6.51
C ASP A 190 12.63 14.94 5.16
N ASP A 191 11.93 13.84 4.81
CA ASP A 191 11.11 13.74 3.59
C ASP A 191 9.88 14.67 3.64
N ILE A 192 9.52 15.20 4.82
CA ILE A 192 8.39 16.12 5.04
C ILE A 192 8.82 17.49 5.59
N SER A 193 9.99 17.93 5.15
CA SER A 193 10.50 19.29 5.39
C SER A 193 9.49 20.39 4.99
N ASN A 194 9.60 21.57 5.62
CA ASN A 194 8.69 22.67 5.32
C ASN A 194 8.86 23.12 3.87
N GLY A 195 7.74 23.25 3.15
CA GLY A 195 7.73 23.57 1.72
C GLY A 195 7.87 22.35 0.81
N THR A 196 8.09 21.12 1.34
CA THR A 196 8.05 19.91 0.52
C THR A 196 6.70 19.80 -0.15
N ARG A 197 6.71 19.54 -1.46
CA ARG A 197 5.50 19.36 -2.25
C ARG A 197 5.34 17.90 -2.65
N SER A 198 4.15 17.38 -2.45
CA SER A 198 3.77 16.04 -2.86
C SER A 198 2.61 16.11 -3.84
N MET A 199 2.57 15.16 -4.75
CA MET A 199 1.33 14.77 -5.40
C MET A 199 0.48 13.99 -4.41
N VAL A 200 -0.84 14.12 -4.57
CA VAL A 200 -1.85 13.43 -3.78
C VAL A 200 -2.55 12.42 -4.65
N ASP A 201 -2.67 11.20 -4.15
CA ASP A 201 -3.62 10.21 -4.65
C ASP A 201 -4.53 9.83 -3.48
N PHE A 202 -5.81 10.10 -3.66
CA PHE A 202 -6.83 9.72 -2.70
C PHE A 202 -7.59 8.53 -3.28
N ASP A 203 -7.34 7.37 -2.68
CA ASP A 203 -8.00 6.11 -3.01
C ASP A 203 -8.88 5.75 -1.82
N ALA A 204 -10.16 6.16 -1.87
CA ALA A 204 -11.32 5.87 -1.00
C ALA A 204 -11.10 5.63 0.52
N ASP A 205 -10.18 4.74 0.90
CA ASP A 205 -9.77 4.39 2.25
C ASP A 205 -8.50 5.12 2.76
N ARG A 206 -7.72 5.81 1.91
CA ARG A 206 -6.47 6.46 2.32
C ARG A 206 -6.08 7.66 1.45
N VAL A 207 -5.21 8.51 1.98
CA VAL A 207 -4.55 9.59 1.24
C VAL A 207 -3.08 9.25 1.08
N LEU A 208 -2.56 9.28 -0.13
CA LEU A 208 -1.18 8.94 -0.47
C LEU A 208 -0.42 10.20 -0.88
N PHE A 209 0.83 10.30 -0.44
CA PHE A 209 1.74 11.40 -0.75
C PHE A 209 3.02 10.86 -1.40
N TYR A 210 3.33 11.38 -2.59
CA TYR A 210 4.52 10.97 -3.34
C TYR A 210 5.14 12.17 -4.07
N PRO A 211 6.43 12.12 -4.42
CA PRO A 211 7.11 13.24 -5.07
C PRO A 211 6.60 13.49 -6.50
N GLN A 212 6.23 12.44 -7.25
CA GLN A 212 5.74 12.52 -8.63
C GLN A 212 4.98 11.26 -9.06
N VAL A 213 4.08 11.36 -10.06
CA VAL A 213 3.31 10.21 -10.59
C VAL A 213 4.27 9.07 -10.94
N GLY A 214 3.91 7.86 -10.50
CA GLY A 214 4.68 6.65 -10.76
C GLY A 214 5.95 6.50 -9.92
N SER A 215 6.16 7.35 -8.91
CA SER A 215 7.27 7.19 -7.97
C SER A 215 7.17 5.86 -7.22
N LYS A 216 8.27 5.12 -7.18
CA LYS A 216 8.45 3.94 -6.30
C LYS A 216 8.77 4.32 -4.86
N VAL A 217 9.07 5.60 -4.62
CA VAL A 217 9.35 6.17 -3.30
C VAL A 217 8.12 6.92 -2.81
N MET A 218 7.68 6.57 -1.61
CA MET A 218 6.58 7.23 -0.91
C MET A 218 7.10 8.32 0.02
N THR A 219 6.42 9.46 0.08
CA THR A 219 6.62 10.47 1.13
C THR A 219 5.85 10.09 2.39
N GLY A 220 4.58 9.71 2.24
CA GLY A 220 3.77 9.14 3.31
C GLY A 220 2.40 8.68 2.84
N TYR A 221 1.61 8.08 3.73
CA TYR A 221 0.17 7.90 3.54
C TYR A 221 -0.58 8.14 4.84
N PHE A 222 -1.86 8.50 4.73
CA PHE A 222 -2.79 8.63 5.85
C PHE A 222 -3.91 7.60 5.71
N ILE A 223 -4.15 6.83 6.76
CA ILE A 223 -5.29 5.91 6.90
C ILE A 223 -6.20 6.42 8.02
N PRO A 224 -7.46 6.75 7.75
CA PRO A 224 -8.41 7.17 8.76
C PRO A 224 -8.82 5.98 9.66
N ALA A 225 -8.94 6.24 10.95
CA ALA A 225 -9.47 5.31 11.93
C ALA A 225 -11.01 5.38 11.88
N VAL A 226 -11.60 4.67 10.91
CA VAL A 226 -13.05 4.73 10.66
C VAL A 226 -13.75 3.54 11.30
N GLN A 227 -14.78 3.81 12.11
CA GLN A 227 -15.59 2.76 12.73
C GLN A 227 -16.68 2.21 11.80
N ASP A 228 -17.14 3.00 10.81
CA ASP A 228 -18.17 2.59 9.85
C ASP A 228 -17.81 2.99 8.41
N LYS A 229 -18.11 2.14 7.43
CA LYS A 229 -17.83 2.40 6.00
C LYS A 229 -18.55 3.65 5.48
N ALA A 230 -19.67 4.05 6.11
CA ALA A 230 -20.40 5.25 5.75
C ALA A 230 -19.61 6.55 6.00
N ASP A 231 -18.69 6.55 6.96
CA ASP A 231 -17.81 7.69 7.24
C ASP A 231 -16.68 7.79 6.20
N LEU A 232 -16.24 6.65 5.61
CA LEU A 232 -15.40 6.66 4.41
C LEU A 232 -16.12 7.26 3.21
N VAL A 233 -17.45 7.15 3.10
CA VAL A 233 -18.24 7.81 2.03
C VAL A 233 -18.17 9.34 2.14
N ALA A 234 -17.91 9.90 3.32
CA ALA A 234 -17.63 11.34 3.47
C ALA A 234 -16.28 11.75 2.85
N LEU A 235 -15.32 10.83 2.81
CA LEU A 235 -14.06 10.98 2.07
C LEU A 235 -14.23 10.61 0.57
N GLY A 236 -15.10 9.63 0.28
CA GLY A 236 -15.03 8.73 -0.87
C GLY A 236 -16.06 8.91 -1.99
N GLN A 237 -16.53 10.11 -2.30
CA GLN A 237 -17.23 10.31 -3.60
C GLN A 237 -16.29 10.67 -4.76
N GLN A 238 -15.01 10.96 -4.50
CA GLN A 238 -14.06 11.35 -5.54
C GLN A 238 -12.71 10.70 -5.26
N ALA A 239 -12.54 9.44 -5.68
CA ALA A 239 -11.19 8.95 -5.92
C ALA A 239 -10.52 9.92 -6.91
N PHE A 240 -9.33 10.40 -6.60
CA PHE A 240 -8.63 11.33 -7.50
C PHE A 240 -7.13 11.27 -7.31
N ILE A 241 -6.45 11.49 -8.44
CA ILE A 241 -5.02 11.76 -8.48
C ILE A 241 -4.85 13.22 -8.86
N SER A 242 -4.10 13.97 -8.06
CA SER A 242 -3.74 15.36 -8.37
C SER A 242 -3.01 15.45 -9.72
N SER A 243 -3.26 16.51 -10.49
CA SER A 243 -2.58 16.73 -11.78
C SER A 243 -1.11 17.19 -11.64
N GLY A 244 -0.66 17.44 -10.41
CA GLY A 244 0.70 17.87 -10.08
C GLY A 244 0.88 18.02 -8.57
N PRO A 245 2.09 18.36 -8.09
CA PRO A 245 2.40 18.38 -6.66
C PRO A 245 1.72 19.57 -5.96
N ASN A 246 0.51 19.32 -5.45
CA ASN A 246 -0.35 20.32 -4.83
C ASN A 246 -0.50 20.15 -3.30
N ALA A 247 -0.03 19.04 -2.73
CA ALA A 247 0.15 18.92 -1.29
C ALA A 247 1.40 19.69 -0.86
N VAL A 248 1.29 20.47 0.21
CA VAL A 248 2.42 21.21 0.79
C VAL A 248 2.56 20.83 2.26
N TRP A 249 3.72 20.29 2.62
CA TRP A 249 4.12 20.01 4.00
C TRP A 249 4.62 21.29 4.66
N GLN A 250 4.14 21.57 5.87
CA GLN A 250 4.45 22.81 6.59
C GLN A 250 4.40 22.60 8.10
N ALA A 251 4.89 23.59 8.86
CA ALA A 251 4.72 23.64 10.29
C ALA A 251 3.21 23.74 10.64
N ALA A 252 2.80 23.01 11.67
CA ALA A 252 1.41 23.00 12.15
C ALA A 252 1.04 24.33 12.81
#